data_AF-T0K6N2-F1
#
_entry.id   AF-T0K6N2-F1
#
_cell.length_a   1.000
_cell.length_b   1.000
_cell.length_c   1.000
_cell.angle_alpha   90.00
_cell.angle_beta   90.00
_cell.angle_gamma   90.00
#
_symmetry.space_group_name_H-M   'P 1'
#
loop_
_entity.id
_entity.type
_entity.pdbx_description
1 polymer ?
#
loop_
_entity_poly.entity_id
_entity_poly.type
_entity_poly.pdbx_seq_one_letter_code
_entity_poly.pdbx_strand_id
1 'polypeptide(L)'
;MYAFGGTDGVIHISEEMPHPGRRVPQVMMLTMIIGLATAFPLFLSLMFYMKDFAAVISSRLPSLELINQVTGNDKVTLPLFAYILFVYLVCLPSQWVTSGRLAWAFARDVGYATWEVSPAAQYC
;
A
#
# COMPACT_ATOMS: atom_id res chain seq x y z
N MET A 1 -4.63 -7.50 3.30
CA MET A 1 -5.28 -6.98 2.08
C MET A 1 -4.79 -5.58 1.74
N TYR A 2 -4.92 -4.58 2.62
CA TYR A 2 -4.48 -3.19 2.36
C TYR A 2 -3.00 -3.05 1.94
N ALA A 3 -2.08 -3.80 2.57
CA ALA A 3 -0.64 -3.71 2.32
C ALA A 3 -0.17 -4.10 0.89
N PHE A 4 -0.98 -4.86 0.14
CA PHE A 4 -0.63 -5.33 -1.22
C PHE A 4 -1.48 -4.69 -2.32
N GLY A 5 -2.36 -3.74 -1.96
CA GLY A 5 -3.30 -3.13 -2.88
C GLY A 5 -2.66 -2.30 -4.00
N GLY A 6 -1.45 -1.78 -3.81
CA GLY A 6 -0.76 -0.94 -4.80
C GLY A 6 0.22 -1.67 -5.72
N THR A 7 0.17 -3.01 -5.77
CA THR A 7 1.06 -3.81 -6.62
C THR A 7 0.78 -3.64 -8.12
N ASP A 8 -0.44 -3.23 -8.46
CA ASP A 8 -0.87 -2.86 -9.80
C ASP A 8 -0.28 -1.52 -10.26
N GLY A 9 0.23 -0.67 -9.35
CA GLY A 9 0.78 0.65 -9.69
C GLY A 9 1.88 0.63 -10.75
N VAL A 10 2.57 -0.50 -10.91
CA VAL A 10 3.59 -0.72 -11.95
C VAL A 10 3.01 -0.64 -13.37
N ILE A 11 1.73 -0.97 -13.56
CA ILE A 11 1.09 -0.94 -14.89
C ILE A 11 0.91 0.50 -15.38
N HIS A 12 0.72 1.45 -14.47
CA HIS A 12 0.55 2.87 -14.81
C HIS A 12 1.84 3.53 -15.33
N ILE A 13 3.00 2.95 -14.98
CA ILE A 13 4.33 3.43 -15.40
C ILE A 13 4.92 2.49 -16.47
N SER A 14 4.14 1.52 -16.96
CA SER A 14 4.62 0.54 -17.94
C SER A 14 5.06 1.17 -19.27
N GLU A 15 4.46 2.30 -19.65
CA GLU A 15 4.84 3.07 -20.86
C GLU A 15 6.22 3.74 -20.72
N GLU A 16 6.64 4.08 -19.50
CA GLU A 16 7.94 4.70 -19.21
C GLU A 16 9.05 3.67 -18.91
N MET A 17 8.69 2.38 -18.83
CA MET A 17 9.62 1.29 -18.51
C MET A 17 10.32 0.72 -19.75
N PRO A 18 11.66 0.55 -19.74
CA PRO A 18 12.35 -0.19 -20.80
C PRO A 18 11.96 -1.68 -20.73
N HIS A 19 11.38 -2.23 -21.80
CA HIS A 19 10.97 -3.64 -21.91
C HIS A 19 9.86 -4.07 -20.92
N PRO A 20 8.62 -3.53 -21.05
CA PRO A 20 7.55 -3.75 -20.10
C PRO A 20 7.15 -5.23 -19.96
N GLY A 21 7.13 -6.00 -21.05
CA GLY A 21 6.67 -7.39 -21.05
C GLY A 21 7.44 -8.35 -20.13
N ARG A 22 8.70 -8.02 -19.77
CA ARG A 22 9.49 -8.83 -18.82
C ARG A 22 9.69 -8.14 -17.48
N ARG A 23 9.83 -6.81 -17.46
CA ARG A 23 10.14 -6.08 -16.22
C ARG A 23 8.92 -5.87 -15.33
N VAL A 24 7.73 -5.72 -15.89
CA VAL A 24 6.47 -5.60 -15.13
C VAL A 24 6.27 -6.78 -14.17
N PRO A 25 6.26 -8.05 -14.62
CA PRO A 25 6.05 -9.19 -13.72
C PRO A 25 7.18 -9.36 -12.71
N GLN A 26 8.43 -9.01 -13.06
CA GLN A 26 9.56 -9.05 -12.13
C GLN A 26 9.40 -8.04 -10.99
N VAL A 27 9.01 -6.81 -11.29
CA VAL A 27 8.80 -5.78 -10.26
C VAL A 27 7.61 -6.13 -9.37
N MET A 28 6.52 -6.69 -9.92
CA MET A 28 5.39 -7.17 -9.12
C MET A 28 5.78 -8.30 -8.15
N MET A 29 6.66 -9.22 -8.56
CA MET A 29 7.17 -10.26 -7.65
C MET A 29 8.09 -9.65 -6.58
N LEU A 30 8.95 -8.70 -6.94
CA LEU A 30 9.84 -8.03 -5.99
C LEU A 30 9.06 -7.27 -4.91
N THR A 31 8.00 -6.55 -5.28
CA THR A 31 7.17 -5.82 -4.30
C THR A 31 6.48 -6.79 -3.33
N MET A 32 6.01 -7.94 -3.80
CA MET A 32 5.48 -9.00 -2.95
C MET A 32 6.53 -9.59 -2.00
N ILE A 33 7.74 -9.86 -2.48
CA ILE A 33 8.83 -10.41 -1.66
C ILE A 33 9.25 -9.41 -0.58
N ILE A 34 9.42 -8.13 -0.94
CA ILE A 34 9.79 -7.07 0.01
C ILE A 34 8.67 -6.87 1.05
N GLY A 35 7.41 -6.88 0.61
CA GLY A 35 6.25 -6.80 1.51
C GLY A 35 6.18 -7.99 2.47
N LEU A 36 6.43 -9.21 2.00
CA LEU A 36 6.48 -10.40 2.85
C LEU A 36 7.65 -10.33 3.82
N ALA A 37 8.84 -9.97 3.35
CA ALA A 37 10.05 -9.89 4.17
C ALA A 37 9.95 -8.83 5.28
N THR A 38 9.19 -7.76 5.08
CA THR A 38 8.97 -6.71 6.09
C THR A 38 7.80 -7.01 7.02
N ALA A 39 6.69 -7.56 6.49
CA ALA A 39 5.51 -7.88 7.29
C ALA A 39 5.68 -9.15 8.14
N PHE A 40 6.42 -10.15 7.66
CA PHE A 40 6.57 -11.45 8.33
C PHE A 40 7.29 -11.35 9.68
N PRO A 41 8.41 -10.61 9.84
CA PRO A 41 9.05 -10.41 11.13
C PRO A 41 8.18 -9.63 12.12
N LEU A 42 7.48 -8.60 11.64
CA LEU A 42 6.56 -7.82 12.47
C LEU A 42 5.39 -8.68 12.96
N PHE A 43 4.84 -9.52 12.08
CA PHE A 43 3.77 -10.45 12.43
C PHE A 43 4.22 -11.49 13.47
N LEU A 44 5.41 -12.09 13.28
CA LEU A 44 5.99 -13.01 14.25
C LEU A 44 6.21 -12.35 15.61
N SER A 45 6.77 -11.13 15.62
CA SER A 45 6.98 -10.35 16.84
C SER A 45 5.65 -10.12 17.58
N LEU A 46 4.62 -9.68 16.86
CA LEU A 46 3.29 -9.47 17.45
C LEU A 46 2.69 -10.76 18.00
N MET A 47 2.81 -11.88 17.27
CA MET A 47 2.20 -13.15 17.67
C MET A 47 2.83 -13.75 18.94
N PHE A 48 4.15 -13.60 19.12
CA PHE A 48 4.85 -14.16 20.28
C PHE A 48 4.89 -13.25 21.50
N TYR A 49 4.84 -11.92 21.31
CA TYR A 49 5.00 -10.95 22.41
C TYR A 49 3.69 -10.28 22.86
N MET A 50 2.58 -10.46 22.15
CA MET A 50 1.28 -9.90 22.56
C MET A 50 0.69 -10.72 23.71
N LYS A 51 0.55 -10.09 24.88
CA LYS A 51 0.07 -10.74 26.12
C LYS A 51 -1.39 -10.47 26.45
N ASP A 52 -1.92 -9.29 26.13
CA ASP A 52 -3.28 -8.89 26.55
C ASP A 52 -4.06 -8.17 25.45
N PHE A 53 -4.92 -8.92 24.76
CA PHE A 53 -5.77 -8.42 23.70
C PHE A 53 -6.89 -7.49 24.21
N ALA A 54 -7.36 -7.70 25.45
CA ALA A 54 -8.45 -6.91 26.03
C ALA A 54 -7.98 -5.50 26.39
N ALA A 55 -6.76 -5.38 26.92
CA ALA A 55 -6.12 -4.10 27.19
C ALA A 55 -5.95 -3.25 25.91
N VAL A 56 -5.57 -3.88 24.79
CA VAL A 56 -5.42 -3.18 23.49
C VAL A 56 -6.76 -2.63 22.99
N ILE A 57 -7.85 -3.40 23.06
CA ILE A 57 -9.18 -2.97 22.58
C ILE A 57 -9.76 -1.87 23.44
N SER A 58 -9.55 -1.91 24.76
CA SER A 58 -10.06 -0.90 25.70
C SER A 58 -9.29 0.43 25.66
N SER A 59 -8.12 0.45 25.01
CA SER A 59 -7.22 1.60 25.02
C SER A 59 -7.62 2.68 24.02
N ARG A 60 -7.38 3.95 24.39
CA ARG A 60 -7.67 5.12 23.55
C ARG A 60 -6.85 5.15 22.24
N LEU A 61 -5.67 4.54 22.26
CA LEU A 61 -4.74 4.43 21.14
C LEU A 61 -4.25 2.97 21.05
N PRO A 62 -5.02 2.07 20.42
CA PRO A 62 -4.70 0.64 20.36
C PRO A 62 -3.35 0.37 19.69
N SER A 63 -2.93 1.21 18.74
CA SER A 63 -1.65 1.07 18.04
C SER A 63 -0.43 1.32 18.93
N LEU A 64 -0.50 2.29 19.84
CA LEU A 64 0.61 2.61 20.74
C LEU A 64 0.71 1.59 21.88
N GLU A 65 -0.43 1.17 22.41
CA GLU A 65 -0.51 0.14 23.45
C GLU A 65 0.05 -1.20 22.94
N LEU A 66 -0.28 -1.58 21.70
CA LEU A 66 0.23 -2.80 21.08
C LEU A 66 1.77 -2.81 20.99
N ILE A 67 2.38 -1.71 20.52
CA ILE A 67 3.84 -1.61 20.40
C ILE A 67 4.48 -1.60 21.80
N ASN A 68 3.82 -0.99 22.79
CA ASN A 68 4.33 -0.97 24.15
C ASN A 68 4.31 -2.36 24.79
N GLN A 69 3.24 -3.13 24.57
CA GLN A 69 3.13 -4.50 25.07
C GLN A 69 4.16 -5.44 24.43
N VAL A 70 4.46 -5.25 23.14
CA VAL A 70 5.49 -6.04 22.45
C VAL A 70 6.90 -5.69 22.92
N THR A 71 7.16 -4.41 23.20
CA THR A 71 8.50 -3.90 23.50
C THR A 71 8.84 -3.97 25.00
N GLY A 72 7.84 -3.82 25.88
CA GLY A 72 8.01 -3.81 27.33
C GLY A 72 8.82 -2.64 27.90
N ASN A 73 9.16 -1.63 27.07
CA ASN A 73 9.94 -0.47 27.45
C ASN A 73 9.49 0.79 26.68
N ASP A 74 8.93 1.76 27.41
CA ASP A 74 8.42 3.03 26.87
C ASP A 74 9.46 3.81 26.03
N LYS A 75 10.74 3.71 26.38
CA LYS A 75 11.82 4.44 25.69
C LYS A 75 12.10 3.92 24.28
N VAL A 76 11.80 2.65 24.01
CA VAL A 76 12.00 2.01 22.70
C VAL A 76 10.70 2.05 21.89
N THR A 77 9.55 2.04 22.56
CA THR A 77 8.22 2.18 21.95
C THR A 77 8.07 3.49 21.17
N LEU A 78 8.50 4.62 21.74
CA LEU A 78 8.38 5.94 21.11
C LEU A 78 9.11 6.08 19.76
N PRO A 79 10.42 5.78 19.64
CA PRO A 79 11.12 5.90 18.36
C PRO A 79 10.60 4.90 17.31
N LEU A 80 10.18 3.69 17.72
CA LEU A 80 9.55 2.72 16.82
C LEU A 80 8.22 3.23 16.27
N PHE A 81 7.37 3.81 17.13
CA PHE A 81 6.11 4.40 16.70
C PHE A 81 6.34 5.59 15.76
N ALA A 82 7.31 6.46 16.08
CA ALA A 82 7.68 7.58 15.22
C ALA A 82 8.21 7.12 13.85
N TYR A 83 8.98 6.02 13.81
CA TYR A 83 9.47 5.44 12.57
C TYR A 83 8.33 4.90 11.68
N ILE A 84 7.38 4.16 12.27
CA ILE A 84 6.20 3.67 11.53
C ILE A 84 5.35 4.83 11.01
N LEU A 85 5.18 5.88 11.83
CA LEU A 85 4.45 7.08 11.43
C LEU A 85 5.16 7.81 10.29
N PHE A 86 6.48 7.92 10.33
CA PHE A 86 7.29 8.50 9.25
C PHE A 86 7.12 7.72 7.94
N VAL A 87 7.17 6.38 7.98
CA VAL A 87 6.92 5.53 6.79
C VAL A 87 5.53 5.79 6.22
N TYR A 88 4.52 5.93 7.08
CA TYR A 88 3.16 6.28 6.67
C TYR A 88 3.10 7.63 5.95
N LEU A 89 3.74 8.66 6.51
CA LEU A 89 3.76 10.00 5.92
C LEU A 89 4.44 10.04 4.55
N VAL A 90 5.52 9.28 4.36
CA VAL A 90 6.24 9.20 3.08
C VAL A 90 5.43 8.45 2.01
N CYS A 91 4.60 7.49 2.40
CA CYS A 91 3.75 6.74 1.47
C CYS A 91 2.59 7.61 0.91
N LEU A 92 1.99 8.47 1.73
CA LEU A 92 0.85 9.31 1.36
C LEU A 92 1.03 10.09 0.02
N PRO A 93 2.09 10.90 -0.19
CA PRO A 93 2.22 11.68 -1.41
C PRO A 93 2.24 10.83 -2.67
N SER A 94 2.82 9.62 -2.62
CA SER A 94 2.82 8.71 -3.78
C SER A 94 1.41 8.29 -4.18
N GLN A 95 0.53 8.02 -3.20
CA GLN A 95 -0.87 7.65 -3.42
C GLN A 95 -1.68 8.80 -4.02
N TRP A 96 -1.43 10.03 -3.55
CA TRP A 96 -2.07 11.23 -4.09
C TRP A 96 -1.67 11.49 -5.55
N VAL A 97 -0.39 11.32 -5.89
CA VAL A 97 0.10 11.48 -7.26
C VAL A 97 -0.55 10.46 -8.21
N THR A 98 -0.62 9.18 -7.82
CA THR A 98 -1.26 8.13 -8.62
C THR A 98 -2.75 8.40 -8.83
N SER A 99 -3.46 8.75 -7.77
CA SER A 99 -4.89 9.12 -7.84
C SER A 99 -5.13 10.32 -8.77
N GLY A 100 -4.25 11.32 -8.72
CA GLY A 100 -4.31 12.50 -9.59
C GLY A 100 -4.11 12.15 -11.07
N ARG A 101 -3.15 11.26 -11.38
CA ARG A 101 -2.92 10.78 -12.76
C ARG A 101 -4.11 10.00 -13.31
N LEU A 102 -4.70 9.13 -12.49
CA LEU A 102 -5.92 8.39 -12.84
C LEU A 102 -7.09 9.33 -13.11
N ALA A 103 -7.30 10.33 -12.25
CA ALA A 103 -8.36 11.32 -12.44
C ALA A 103 -8.16 12.16 -13.71
N TRP A 104 -6.93 12.56 -14.03
CA TRP A 104 -6.62 13.30 -15.26
C TRP A 104 -6.83 12.45 -16.51
N ALA A 105 -6.37 11.20 -16.51
CA ALA A 105 -6.62 10.26 -17.61
C ALA A 105 -8.13 10.04 -17.81
N PHE A 106 -8.87 9.82 -16.73
CA PHE A 106 -10.34 9.68 -16.79
C PHE A 106 -11.02 10.94 -17.35
N ALA A 107 -10.59 12.13 -16.95
CA ALA A 107 -11.16 13.38 -17.47
C ALA A 107 -10.88 13.60 -18.96
N ARG A 108 -9.67 13.26 -19.44
CA ARG A 108 -9.35 13.25 -20.87
C ARG A 108 -10.23 12.26 -21.61
N ASP A 109 -10.51 11.14 -20.94
CA ASP A 109 -11.18 10.01 -21.54
C ASP A 109 -12.70 10.18 -21.66
N VAL A 110 -13.32 10.80 -20.66
CA VAL A 110 -14.73 11.21 -20.72
C VAL A 110 -14.96 12.29 -21.79
N GLY A 111 -13.93 13.06 -22.15
CA GLY A 111 -13.97 13.99 -23.27
C GLY A 111 -14.19 13.33 -24.64
N TYR A 112 -13.76 12.07 -24.83
CA TYR A 112 -14.02 11.32 -26.08
C TYR A 112 -15.29 10.46 -26.02
N ALA A 113 -15.81 10.15 -24.83
CA ALA A 113 -16.97 9.27 -24.67
C ALA A 113 -18.32 9.94 -24.98
N THR A 114 -18.34 11.23 -25.34
CA THR A 114 -19.58 12.03 -25.46
C THR A 114 -20.20 12.09 -26.86
N TRP A 115 -19.73 11.36 -27.88
CA TRP A 115 -20.40 11.40 -29.20
C TRP A 115 -20.32 10.19 -30.15
N GLU A 116 -19.69 9.06 -29.84
CA GLU A 116 -19.68 7.89 -30.74
C GLU A 116 -20.36 6.65 -30.15
N VAL A 117 -21.68 6.62 -30.27
CA VAL A 117 -22.42 5.38 -30.57
C VAL A 117 -22.02 4.88 -31.97
N SER A 118 -20.81 4.35 -32.12
CA SER A 118 -20.43 3.65 -33.34
C SER A 118 -20.98 2.21 -33.30
N PRO A 119 -21.79 1.76 -34.27
CA PRO A 119 -22.42 0.44 -34.29
C PRO A 119 -21.44 -0.74 -34.53
N ALA A 120 -20.12 -0.52 -34.43
CA ALA A 120 -19.11 -1.54 -34.70
C ALA A 120 -18.84 -2.52 -33.52
N ALA A 121 -19.37 -2.25 -32.32
CA ALA A 121 -19.18 -3.12 -31.14
C ALA A 121 -20.19 -4.28 -31.03
N GLN A 122 -20.97 -4.58 -32.09
CA GLN A 122 -21.94 -5.67 -32.09
C GLN A 122 -21.40 -7.00 -32.63
N TYR A 123 -20.12 -7.04 -33.06
CA TYR A 123 -19.49 -8.23 -33.65
C TYR A 123 -18.06 -8.50 -33.13
N CYS A 124 -17.86 -8.44 -31.81
CA CYS A 124 -16.74 -9.11 -31.14
C CYS A 124 -17.22 -9.68 -29.80
#